data_AF-A0A5C5WGZ7-F1
#
_entry.id   AF-A0A5C5WGZ7-F1
#
_cell.length_a   1.000
_cell.length_b   1.000
_cell.length_c   1.000
_cell.angle_alpha   90.00
_cell.angle_beta   90.00
_cell.angle_gamma   90.00
#
_symmetry.space_group_name_H-M   'P 1'
#
loop_
_entity.id
_entity.type
_entity.pdbx_description
1 polymer ?
#
loop_
_entity_poly.entity_id
_entity_poly.type
_entity_poly.pdbx_seq_one_letter_code
_entity_poly.pdbx_strand_id
1 'polypeptide(L)'
;MFWSRSKFKRACTHRYLDMWAFMSLHPTNIELLQRLKKADDQRFSANMDVCGTVSEHDISANSWDSTHIVGIRSDIWHPNPEQRERILRKIREEREDWLRKKFQKSGRLSVAKEREFQQKLENDRVMLTQPEEIENRRLVLKLFRTGTKRINWAGSIEEVVSREVHNSLGAKRTMLSFASSLERYEYMTLLQENNRLLRFPSTFSFSYYDDKQDRMCYLRIKRKWVSIGADYTIVGQNGIVGEIDGALIGLGYNAHILIYDETLAKDRRFVDLITLFATTVGYQSVLRRCVKRRIRSVRAGLSVQSAIEDEEFDLLRNPRSRGAA
;
A
#
# COMPACT_ATOMS: atom_id res chain seq x y z
N MET A 1 26.67 11.68 0.06
CA MET A 1 25.36 11.91 -0.59
C MET A 1 25.06 13.40 -0.48
N PHE A 2 25.25 14.17 -1.55
CA PHE A 2 25.11 15.64 -1.52
C PHE A 2 23.68 16.03 -1.88
N TRP A 3 22.89 16.36 -0.87
CA TRP A 3 21.56 16.94 -1.04
C TRP A 3 21.68 18.40 -1.49
N SER A 4 20.88 18.83 -2.47
CA SER A 4 21.02 20.17 -3.05
C SER A 4 20.47 21.25 -2.11
N ARG A 5 21.36 22.04 -1.48
CA ARG A 5 21.03 23.12 -0.52
C ARG A 5 20.05 24.18 -1.05
N SER A 6 19.97 24.40 -2.37
CA SER A 6 19.08 25.43 -2.95
C SER A 6 17.61 25.03 -2.95
N LYS A 7 17.30 23.73 -2.99
CA LYS A 7 15.92 23.22 -3.02
C LYS A 7 15.22 23.39 -1.67
N PHE A 8 15.95 23.14 -0.59
CA PHE A 8 15.44 23.25 0.78
C PHE A 8 15.01 24.69 1.13
N LYS A 9 15.71 25.71 0.60
CA LYS A 9 15.38 27.11 0.85
C LYS A 9 14.08 27.59 0.18
N ARG A 10 13.55 26.84 -0.79
CA ARG A 10 12.30 27.18 -1.52
C ARG A 10 11.08 26.41 -1.01
N ALA A 11 11.26 25.45 -0.10
CA ALA A 11 10.16 24.65 0.41
C ALA A 11 9.37 25.44 1.47
N CYS A 12 8.05 25.46 1.32
CA CYS A 12 7.13 25.99 2.34
C CYS A 12 6.93 24.98 3.47
N THR A 13 7.02 23.69 3.17
CA THR A 13 7.00 22.59 4.16
C THR A 13 8.09 21.58 3.84
N HIS A 14 8.81 21.17 4.89
CA HIS A 14 9.87 20.18 4.80
C HIS A 14 9.69 19.11 5.87
N ARG A 15 9.48 17.87 5.42
CA ARG A 15 9.47 16.68 6.28
C ARG A 15 10.65 15.78 5.98
N TYR A 16 11.14 15.10 7.00
CA TYR A 16 12.11 14.03 6.88
C TYR A 16 11.46 12.74 7.34
N LEU A 17 11.46 11.76 6.44
CA LEU A 17 10.99 10.41 6.66
C LEU A 17 12.20 9.52 6.93
N ASP A 18 12.18 8.78 8.03
CA ASP A 18 13.19 7.79 8.40
C ASP A 18 12.52 6.42 8.54
N MET A 19 12.67 5.55 7.53
CA MET A 19 12.08 4.20 7.53
C MET A 19 13.16 3.15 7.70
N TRP A 20 12.92 2.21 8.62
CA TRP A 20 13.91 1.23 9.02
C TRP A 20 13.73 -0.11 8.29
N ALA A 21 14.86 -0.69 7.89
CA ALA A 21 14.89 -2.00 7.22
C ALA A 21 14.54 -3.17 8.17
N PHE A 22 14.81 -3.03 9.47
CA PHE A 22 14.62 -4.07 10.48
C PHE A 22 13.72 -3.56 11.62
N MET A 23 12.45 -3.97 11.57
CA MET A 23 11.40 -3.50 12.47
C MET A 23 11.54 -3.98 13.93
N SER A 24 12.33 -5.03 14.18
CA SER A 24 12.46 -5.66 15.51
C SER A 24 13.63 -5.16 16.36
N LEU A 25 14.48 -4.25 15.85
CA LEU A 25 15.76 -3.90 16.48
C LEU A 25 15.94 -2.40 16.78
N HIS A 26 14.96 -1.54 16.48
CA HIS A 26 15.11 -0.11 16.78
C HIS A 26 14.75 0.17 18.25
N PRO A 27 15.65 0.74 19.08
CA PRO A 27 15.42 0.94 20.52
C PRO A 27 14.19 1.82 20.82
N THR A 28 13.86 2.75 19.91
CA THR A 28 12.66 3.60 20.02
C THR A 28 11.34 2.81 19.87
N ASN A 29 11.37 1.59 19.33
CA ASN A 29 10.16 0.79 19.14
C ASN A 29 9.52 0.37 20.46
N ILE A 30 10.30 0.10 21.51
CA ILE A 30 9.71 -0.35 22.78
C ILE A 30 8.90 0.77 23.42
N GLU A 31 9.46 1.98 23.50
CA GLU A 31 8.77 3.14 24.07
C GLU A 31 7.58 3.57 23.20
N LEU A 32 7.73 3.58 21.87
CA LEU A 32 6.64 3.91 20.95
C LEU A 32 5.52 2.88 21.00
N LEU A 33 5.81 1.58 21.00
CA LEU A 33 4.82 0.52 21.12
C LEU A 33 4.09 0.60 22.47
N GLN A 34 4.78 0.96 23.56
CA GLN A 34 4.14 1.18 24.87
C GLN A 34 3.21 2.40 24.86
N ARG A 35 3.59 3.51 24.21
CA ARG A 35 2.75 4.70 24.07
C ARG A 35 1.54 4.44 23.17
N LEU A 36 1.69 3.57 22.17
CA LEU A 36 0.63 3.20 21.22
C LEU A 36 -0.36 2.20 21.78
N LYS A 37 0.09 1.21 22.57
CA LYS A 37 -0.81 0.29 23.29
C LYS A 37 -1.70 0.99 24.32
N LYS A 38 -1.30 2.18 24.78
CA LYS A 38 -2.06 3.04 25.70
C LYS A 38 -2.93 4.08 24.97
N ALA A 39 -2.84 4.19 23.65
CA ALA A 39 -3.66 5.12 22.88
C ALA A 39 -5.07 4.54 22.72
N ASP A 40 -6.11 5.31 23.06
CA ASP A 40 -7.54 4.96 22.91
C ASP A 40 -8.00 4.78 21.44
N ASP A 41 -7.06 4.65 20.49
CA ASP A 41 -7.36 4.62 19.07
C ASP A 41 -7.51 3.17 18.58
N GLN A 42 -8.74 2.76 18.29
CA GLN A 42 -9.08 1.45 17.71
C GLN A 42 -8.35 1.16 16.38
N ARG A 43 -7.73 2.19 15.76
CA ARG A 43 -6.99 2.05 14.50
C ARG A 43 -5.55 1.57 14.70
N PHE A 44 -5.01 1.56 15.93
CA PHE A 44 -3.74 0.91 16.26
C PHE A 44 -3.99 -0.45 16.92
N SER A 45 -3.93 -1.53 16.13
CA SER A 45 -4.19 -2.89 16.62
C SER A 45 -2.92 -3.57 17.16
N ALA A 46 -3.08 -4.63 17.95
CA ALA A 46 -1.98 -5.46 18.46
C ALA A 46 -1.06 -6.02 17.35
N ASN A 47 -1.57 -6.15 16.12
CA ASN A 47 -0.85 -6.68 14.97
C ASN A 47 -0.09 -5.61 14.15
N MET A 48 0.27 -4.49 14.78
CA MET A 48 1.05 -3.44 14.13
C MET A 48 2.41 -3.26 14.77
N ASP A 49 3.38 -3.07 13.89
CA ASP A 49 4.75 -2.75 14.24
C ASP A 49 5.09 -1.34 13.78
N VAL A 50 6.03 -0.68 14.46
CA VAL A 50 6.56 0.62 14.04
C VAL A 50 7.71 0.39 13.06
N CYS A 51 7.61 1.02 11.89
CA CYS A 51 8.57 0.88 10.80
C CYS A 51 9.27 2.18 10.38
N GLY A 52 8.93 3.30 11.01
CA GLY A 52 9.64 4.56 10.79
C GLY A 52 9.07 5.74 11.59
N THR A 53 9.74 6.87 11.46
CA THR A 53 9.34 8.15 12.05
C THR A 53 9.33 9.25 11.00
N VAL A 54 8.56 10.32 11.28
CA VAL A 54 8.54 11.52 10.45
C VAL A 54 8.83 12.72 11.34
N SER A 55 9.82 13.49 10.93
CA SER A 55 10.15 14.77 11.53
C SER A 55 9.76 15.92 10.62
N GLU A 56 9.31 17.02 11.19
CA GLU A 56 9.02 18.26 10.46
C GLU A 56 10.07 19.31 10.81
N HIS A 57 10.52 20.08 9.82
CA HIS A 57 11.48 21.15 10.03
C HIS A 57 10.75 22.44 10.37
N ASP A 58 11.03 22.99 11.55
CA ASP A 58 10.66 24.36 11.89
C ASP A 58 11.70 25.31 11.29
N ILE A 59 11.31 26.01 10.23
CA ILE A 59 12.16 26.97 9.53
C ILE A 59 12.54 28.14 10.44
N SER A 60 11.65 28.55 11.35
CA SER A 60 11.86 29.70 12.22
C SER A 60 12.84 29.40 13.37
N ALA A 61 12.72 28.22 13.97
CA ALA A 61 13.60 27.76 15.04
C ALA A 61 14.85 27.02 14.53
N ASN A 62 14.90 26.69 13.24
CA ASN A 62 15.89 25.84 12.60
C ASN A 62 16.08 24.50 13.34
N SER A 63 14.97 23.91 13.79
CA SER A 63 14.92 22.65 14.56
C SER A 63 14.12 21.58 13.82
N TRP A 64 14.34 20.33 14.20
CA TRP A 64 13.60 19.18 13.69
C TRP A 64 12.80 18.57 14.82
N ASP A 65 11.49 18.51 14.65
CA ASP A 65 10.58 17.95 15.64
C ASP A 65 9.99 16.65 15.12
N SER A 66 10.07 15.57 15.91
CA SER A 66 9.40 14.31 15.59
C SER A 66 7.90 14.50 15.74
N THR A 67 7.18 14.51 14.63
CA THR A 67 5.75 14.84 14.59
C THR A 67 4.87 13.63 14.38
N HIS A 68 5.37 12.59 13.70
CA HIS A 68 4.61 11.38 13.41
C HIS A 68 5.46 10.11 13.51
N ILE A 69 4.75 8.99 13.61
CA ILE A 69 5.29 7.65 13.47
C ILE A 69 4.55 6.90 12.36
N VAL A 70 5.25 5.94 11.77
CA VAL A 70 4.71 5.08 10.71
C VAL A 70 4.58 3.66 11.27
N GLY A 71 3.35 3.15 11.26
CA GLY A 71 3.02 1.78 11.59
C GLY A 71 2.75 0.94 10.35
N ILE A 72 3.08 -0.34 10.41
CA ILE A 72 2.78 -1.34 9.39
C ILE A 72 2.00 -2.49 10.02
N ARG A 73 0.98 -3.02 9.33
CA ARG A 73 0.29 -4.25 9.74
C ARG A 73 1.18 -5.46 9.48
N SER A 74 1.80 -5.99 10.54
CA SER A 74 2.82 -7.02 10.42
C SER A 74 2.26 -8.42 10.15
N ASP A 75 1.05 -8.71 10.62
CA ASP A 75 0.36 -9.96 10.33
C ASP A 75 -0.02 -10.12 8.86
N ILE A 76 -0.37 -9.02 8.20
CA ILE A 76 -0.69 -8.99 6.76
C ILE A 76 0.58 -8.91 5.91
N TRP A 77 1.58 -8.15 6.37
CA TRP A 77 2.84 -7.98 5.66
C TRP A 77 3.74 -9.22 5.75
N HIS A 78 3.73 -9.92 6.89
CA HIS A 78 4.45 -11.16 7.16
C HIS A 78 3.50 -12.25 7.64
N PRO A 79 2.67 -12.79 6.73
CA PRO A 79 1.69 -13.81 7.11
C PRO A 79 2.41 -15.05 7.61
N ASN A 80 1.94 -15.55 8.75
CA ASN A 80 2.52 -16.72 9.41
C ASN A 80 2.17 -18.02 8.63
N PRO A 81 2.91 -19.12 8.84
CA PRO A 81 2.66 -20.38 8.13
C PRO A 81 1.22 -20.90 8.31
N GLU A 82 0.68 -20.84 9.53
CA GLU A 82 -0.69 -21.30 9.85
C GLU A 82 -1.77 -20.53 9.07
N GLN A 83 -1.62 -19.21 8.92
CA GLN A 83 -2.51 -18.36 8.12
C GLN A 83 -2.48 -18.78 6.65
N ARG A 84 -1.29 -19.09 6.10
CA ARG A 84 -1.17 -19.55 4.71
C ARG A 84 -1.83 -20.91 4.50
N GLU A 85 -1.67 -21.83 5.44
CA GLU A 85 -2.36 -23.13 5.41
C GLU A 85 -3.88 -22.95 5.44
N ARG A 86 -4.38 -22.09 6.33
CA ARG A 86 -5.81 -21.78 6.42
C ARG A 86 -6.36 -21.20 5.11
N ILE A 87 -5.62 -20.28 4.49
CA ILE A 87 -5.99 -19.68 3.20
C ILE A 87 -5.96 -20.74 2.09
N LEU A 88 -4.90 -21.55 2.02
CA LEU A 88 -4.77 -22.63 1.04
C LEU A 88 -5.92 -23.65 1.16
N ARG A 89 -6.32 -24.01 2.39
CA ARG A 89 -7.45 -24.89 2.62
C ARG A 89 -8.75 -24.31 2.02
N LYS A 90 -9.05 -23.04 2.29
CA LYS A 90 -10.23 -22.37 1.71
C LYS A 90 -10.19 -22.35 0.17
N ILE A 91 -9.02 -22.07 -0.41
CA ILE A 91 -8.79 -22.09 -1.86
C ILE A 91 -9.04 -23.49 -2.45
N ARG A 92 -8.57 -24.55 -1.78
CA ARG A 92 -8.79 -25.93 -2.20
C ARG A 92 -10.26 -26.32 -2.11
N GLU A 93 -10.94 -25.99 -1.02
CA GLU A 93 -12.39 -26.21 -0.85
C GLU A 93 -13.19 -25.54 -1.98
N GLU A 94 -12.95 -24.24 -2.25
CA GLU A 94 -13.60 -23.51 -3.34
C GLU A 94 -13.32 -24.13 -4.71
N ARG A 95 -12.09 -24.62 -4.92
CA ARG A 95 -11.69 -25.28 -6.17
C ARG A 95 -12.37 -26.63 -6.36
N GLU A 96 -12.46 -27.43 -5.31
CA GLU A 96 -13.18 -28.71 -5.32
C GLU A 96 -14.66 -28.49 -5.66
N ASP A 97 -15.31 -27.55 -4.98
CA ASP A 97 -16.71 -27.20 -5.22
C ASP A 97 -16.95 -26.74 -6.65
N TRP A 98 -16.05 -25.92 -7.21
CA TRP A 98 -16.14 -25.47 -8.58
C TRP A 98 -15.99 -26.64 -9.58
N LEU A 99 -15.02 -27.53 -9.37
CA LEU A 99 -14.83 -28.72 -10.20
C LEU A 99 -16.04 -29.65 -10.11
N ARG A 100 -16.55 -29.90 -8.91
CA ARG A 100 -17.73 -30.73 -8.65
C ARG A 100 -18.96 -30.19 -9.37
N LYS A 101 -19.25 -28.89 -9.26
CA LYS A 101 -20.35 -28.22 -9.99
C LYS A 101 -20.19 -28.34 -11.51
N LYS A 102 -18.97 -28.25 -12.03
CA LYS A 102 -18.68 -28.41 -13.47
C LYS A 102 -18.96 -29.83 -13.95
N PHE A 103 -18.64 -30.84 -13.14
CA PHE A 103 -18.96 -32.25 -13.43
C PHE A 103 -20.46 -32.55 -13.31
N GLN A 104 -21.14 -32.04 -12.29
CA GLN A 104 -22.59 -32.28 -12.09
C GLN A 104 -23.47 -31.68 -13.18
N LYS A 105 -23.06 -30.55 -13.80
CA LYS A 105 -23.75 -29.99 -14.98
C LYS A 105 -23.77 -30.96 -16.18
N SER A 106 -22.95 -32.01 -16.18
CA SER A 106 -22.94 -33.06 -17.21
C SER A 106 -23.88 -34.25 -16.92
N GLY A 107 -24.72 -34.17 -15.87
CA GLY A 107 -25.64 -35.23 -15.44
C GLY A 107 -25.22 -35.90 -14.11
N ARG A 108 -26.05 -36.81 -13.57
CA ARG A 108 -25.74 -37.59 -12.36
C ARG A 108 -24.39 -38.31 -12.52
N LEU A 109 -23.56 -38.25 -11.48
CA LEU A 109 -22.25 -38.91 -11.45
C LEU A 109 -22.46 -40.42 -11.45
N SER A 110 -22.14 -41.08 -12.58
CA SER A 110 -21.94 -42.53 -12.58
C SER A 110 -20.62 -42.85 -11.85
N VAL A 111 -20.44 -44.09 -11.41
CA VAL A 111 -19.19 -44.55 -10.76
C VAL A 111 -17.94 -44.23 -11.61
N ALA A 112 -18.06 -44.28 -12.94
CA ALA A 112 -16.98 -43.91 -13.85
C ALA A 112 -16.67 -42.40 -13.83
N LYS A 113 -17.71 -41.54 -13.79
CA LYS A 113 -17.52 -40.08 -13.71
C LYS A 113 -16.97 -39.64 -12.36
N GLU A 114 -17.33 -40.34 -11.28
CA GLU A 114 -16.74 -40.07 -9.96
C GLU A 114 -15.24 -40.38 -9.96
N ARG A 115 -14.80 -41.49 -10.56
CA ARG A 115 -13.37 -41.79 -10.72
C ARG A 115 -12.64 -40.74 -11.55
N GLU A 116 -13.25 -40.27 -12.65
CA GLU A 116 -12.68 -39.20 -13.47
C GLU A 116 -12.57 -37.89 -12.69
N PHE A 117 -13.58 -37.56 -11.87
CA PHE A 117 -13.53 -36.39 -11.00
C PHE A 117 -12.39 -36.49 -9.99
N GLN A 118 -12.25 -37.63 -9.29
CA GLN A 118 -11.16 -37.84 -8.32
C GLN A 118 -9.79 -37.75 -8.98
N GLN A 119 -9.59 -38.40 -10.13
CA GLN A 119 -8.34 -38.33 -10.88
C GLN A 119 -8.01 -36.88 -11.29
N LYS A 120 -9.01 -36.09 -11.67
CA LYS A 120 -8.81 -34.68 -12.00
C LYS A 120 -8.47 -33.84 -10.77
N LEU A 121 -9.07 -34.15 -9.63
CA LEU A 121 -8.82 -33.48 -8.36
C LEU A 121 -7.38 -33.71 -7.90
N GLU A 122 -6.92 -34.96 -7.93
CA GLU A 122 -5.55 -35.36 -7.58
C GLU A 122 -4.49 -34.67 -8.46
N ASN A 123 -4.79 -34.49 -9.74
CA ASN A 123 -3.89 -33.84 -10.69
C ASN A 123 -4.12 -32.32 -10.82
N ASP A 124 -5.05 -31.73 -10.06
CA ASP A 124 -5.32 -30.30 -10.14
C ASP A 124 -4.18 -29.51 -9.47
N ARG A 125 -3.63 -28.55 -10.21
CA ARG A 125 -2.49 -27.75 -9.76
C ARG A 125 -2.76 -26.98 -8.45
N VAL A 126 -4.00 -26.57 -8.19
CA VAL A 126 -4.37 -25.90 -6.93
C VAL A 126 -4.30 -26.88 -5.75
N MET A 127 -4.67 -28.15 -5.97
CA MET A 127 -4.57 -29.19 -4.95
C MET A 127 -3.11 -29.52 -4.63
N LEU A 128 -2.24 -29.47 -5.64
CA LEU A 128 -0.80 -29.69 -5.51
C LEU A 128 -0.03 -28.46 -4.98
N THR A 129 -0.67 -27.30 -4.86
CA THR A 129 -0.02 -26.05 -4.43
C THR A 129 0.41 -26.14 -2.97
N GLN A 130 1.64 -25.74 -2.66
CA GLN A 130 2.15 -25.66 -1.29
C GLN A 130 1.81 -24.32 -0.62
N PRO A 131 1.71 -24.24 0.73
CA PRO A 131 1.40 -22.99 1.43
C PRO A 131 2.34 -21.83 1.11
N GLU A 132 3.61 -22.10 0.82
CA GLU A 132 4.63 -21.10 0.50
C GLU A 132 4.45 -20.47 -0.89
N GLU A 133 3.71 -21.13 -1.77
CA GLU A 133 3.39 -20.63 -3.11
C GLU A 133 2.21 -19.64 -3.10
N ILE A 134 1.45 -19.58 -2.00
CA ILE A 134 0.34 -18.65 -1.83
C ILE A 134 0.89 -17.25 -1.56
N GLU A 135 0.65 -16.35 -2.50
CA GLU A 135 0.95 -14.93 -2.35
C GLU A 135 -0.25 -14.25 -1.68
N ASN A 136 -0.16 -14.04 -0.36
CA ASN A 136 -1.16 -13.35 0.45
C ASN A 136 -0.63 -12.08 1.13
N ARG A 137 0.61 -11.67 0.85
CA ARG A 137 1.16 -10.40 1.36
C ARG A 137 0.38 -9.21 0.78
N ARG A 138 0.05 -8.25 1.65
CA ARG A 138 -0.50 -6.94 1.28
C ARG A 138 0.16 -5.84 2.12
N LEU A 139 0.38 -4.66 1.55
CA LEU A 139 0.90 -3.52 2.32
C LEU A 139 -0.22 -2.68 2.92
N VAL A 140 -0.19 -2.51 4.24
CA VAL A 140 -1.06 -1.57 4.97
C VAL A 140 -0.18 -0.75 5.91
N LEU A 141 -0.05 0.54 5.60
CA LEU A 141 0.72 1.51 6.38
C LEU A 141 -0.20 2.54 7.00
N LYS A 142 0.10 2.97 8.22
CA LYS A 142 -0.65 3.97 8.97
C LYS A 142 0.27 5.03 9.53
N LEU A 143 -0.15 6.28 9.44
CA LEU A 143 0.54 7.44 9.99
C LEU A 143 -0.16 7.88 11.27
N PHE A 144 0.61 8.08 12.34
CA PHE A 144 0.09 8.56 13.63
C PHE A 144 0.83 9.79 14.08
N ARG A 145 0.10 10.82 14.50
CA ARG A 145 0.66 12.07 15.03
C ARG A 145 1.03 11.90 16.49
N THR A 146 2.27 12.25 16.84
CA THR A 146 2.86 12.06 18.18
C THR A 146 3.19 13.36 18.91
N GLY A 147 3.10 14.51 18.23
CA GLY A 147 3.38 15.83 18.83
C GLY A 147 2.35 16.32 19.87
N THR A 148 1.33 15.54 20.19
CA THR A 148 0.30 15.86 21.19
C THR A 148 0.40 14.93 22.41
N LYS A 149 -0.26 15.29 23.53
CA LYS A 149 -0.33 14.43 24.74
C LYS A 149 -0.86 13.02 24.45
N ARG A 150 -1.66 12.87 23.39
CA ARG A 150 -2.19 11.60 22.89
C ARG A 150 -1.71 11.35 21.47
N ILE A 151 -1.55 10.08 21.12
CA ILE A 151 -1.25 9.66 19.75
C ILE A 151 -2.57 9.54 18.99
N ASN A 152 -2.66 10.18 17.81
CA ASN A 152 -3.87 10.17 16.99
C ASN A 152 -3.55 9.66 15.59
N TRP A 153 -4.44 8.83 15.02
CA TRP A 153 -4.35 8.44 13.61
C TRP A 153 -4.50 9.66 12.68
N ALA A 154 -3.54 9.83 11.77
CA ALA A 154 -3.52 10.90 10.77
C ALA A 154 -3.97 10.41 9.38
N GLY A 155 -3.71 9.15 9.06
CA GLY A 155 -4.09 8.55 7.79
C GLY A 155 -3.56 7.14 7.58
N SER A 156 -4.06 6.46 6.56
CA SER A 156 -3.61 5.14 6.12
C SER A 156 -3.34 5.15 4.62
N ILE A 157 -2.45 4.28 4.17
CA ILE A 157 -2.29 3.91 2.75
C ILE A 157 -2.19 2.39 2.62
N GLU A 158 -2.99 1.83 1.75
CA GLU A 158 -3.16 0.40 1.57
C GLU A 158 -2.99 0.01 0.11
N GLU A 159 -2.30 -1.09 -0.15
CA GLU A 159 -2.27 -1.75 -1.46
C GLU A 159 -3.67 -2.29 -1.82
N VAL A 160 -4.09 -2.08 -3.07
CA VAL A 160 -5.36 -2.56 -3.62
C VAL A 160 -5.08 -3.64 -4.64
N VAL A 161 -4.92 -4.89 -4.17
CA VAL A 161 -4.41 -6.03 -4.94
C VAL A 161 -5.29 -6.31 -6.16
N SER A 162 -6.61 -6.28 -5.99
CA SER A 162 -7.58 -6.49 -7.08
C SER A 162 -7.35 -5.52 -8.24
N ARG A 163 -7.09 -4.26 -7.92
CA ARG A 163 -6.89 -3.18 -8.90
C ARG A 163 -5.52 -3.26 -9.54
N GLU A 164 -4.50 -3.66 -8.79
CA GLU A 164 -3.18 -3.95 -9.35
C GLU A 164 -3.20 -5.09 -10.34
N VAL A 165 -3.86 -6.20 -10.02
CA VAL A 165 -4.02 -7.35 -10.94
C VAL A 165 -4.79 -6.91 -12.18
N HIS A 166 -5.94 -6.23 -12.02
CA HIS A 166 -6.76 -5.74 -13.12
C HIS A 166 -5.97 -4.80 -14.06
N ASN A 167 -5.39 -3.73 -13.50
CA ASN A 167 -4.63 -2.74 -14.25
C ASN A 167 -3.41 -3.35 -14.92
N SER A 168 -2.73 -4.29 -14.23
CA SER A 168 -1.53 -4.90 -14.77
C SER A 168 -1.81 -5.88 -15.91
N LEU A 169 -2.96 -6.58 -15.87
CA LEU A 169 -3.42 -7.39 -16.99
C LEU A 169 -3.73 -6.53 -18.20
N GLY A 170 -4.47 -5.43 -18.01
CA GLY A 170 -4.81 -4.48 -19.08
C GLY A 170 -3.59 -3.79 -19.69
N ALA A 171 -2.67 -3.30 -18.84
CA ALA A 171 -1.47 -2.60 -19.26
C ALA A 171 -0.31 -3.51 -19.71
N LYS A 172 -0.46 -4.85 -19.54
CA LYS A 172 0.61 -5.85 -19.76
C LYS A 172 1.93 -5.52 -19.03
N ARG A 173 1.83 -4.84 -17.88
CA ARG A 173 2.96 -4.39 -17.06
C ARG A 173 2.55 -4.44 -15.60
N THR A 174 3.50 -4.62 -14.69
CA THR A 174 3.25 -4.52 -13.24
C THR A 174 2.95 -3.08 -12.85
N MET A 175 1.73 -2.81 -12.44
CA MET A 175 1.21 -1.51 -12.03
C MET A 175 0.81 -1.58 -10.57
N LEU A 176 1.34 -0.66 -9.75
CA LEU A 176 0.95 -0.55 -8.35
C LEU A 176 -0.29 0.33 -8.19
N SER A 177 -1.11 0.06 -7.18
CA SER A 177 -2.32 0.81 -6.87
C SER A 177 -2.54 0.85 -5.37
N PHE A 178 -2.74 2.07 -4.86
CA PHE A 178 -2.94 2.32 -3.45
C PHE A 178 -4.25 3.07 -3.21
N ALA A 179 -4.87 2.81 -2.07
CA ALA A 179 -5.96 3.60 -1.52
C ALA A 179 -5.46 4.28 -0.24
N SER A 180 -5.74 5.58 -0.11
CA SER A 180 -5.41 6.34 1.08
C SER A 180 -6.67 6.95 1.70
N SER A 181 -6.75 6.83 3.02
CA SER A 181 -7.76 7.47 3.87
C SER A 181 -7.05 8.41 4.84
N LEU A 182 -7.63 9.59 5.08
CA LEU A 182 -7.01 10.63 5.89
C LEU A 182 -7.95 11.03 7.04
N GLU A 183 -7.38 11.53 8.14
CA GLU A 183 -8.14 12.03 9.28
C GLU A 183 -9.09 13.15 8.85
N ARG A 184 -10.39 13.02 9.18
CA ARG A 184 -11.43 14.00 8.89
C ARG A 184 -11.48 14.41 7.40
N TYR A 185 -11.24 13.44 6.53
CA TYR A 185 -11.37 13.62 5.10
C TYR A 185 -12.42 12.63 4.57
N GLU A 186 -13.45 13.16 3.92
CA GLU A 186 -14.61 12.37 3.49
C GLU A 186 -14.31 11.48 2.28
N TYR A 187 -13.27 11.82 1.53
CA TYR A 187 -12.95 11.18 0.26
C TYR A 187 -11.78 10.21 0.40
N MET A 188 -11.94 9.03 -0.20
CA MET A 188 -10.82 8.10 -0.38
C MET A 188 -9.97 8.53 -1.58
N THR A 189 -8.67 8.66 -1.38
CA THR A 189 -7.74 9.02 -2.46
C THR A 189 -7.15 7.76 -3.07
N LEU A 190 -7.33 7.57 -4.37
CA LEU A 190 -6.75 6.43 -5.10
C LEU A 190 -5.51 6.87 -5.87
N LEU A 191 -4.35 6.31 -5.52
CA LEU A 191 -3.09 6.54 -6.20
C LEU A 191 -2.80 5.37 -7.12
N GLN A 192 -2.75 5.63 -8.41
CA GLN A 192 -2.54 4.57 -9.41
C GLN A 192 -1.30 4.85 -10.21
N GLU A 193 -0.43 3.85 -10.31
CA GLU A 193 0.63 3.88 -11.29
C GLU A 193 0.01 3.89 -12.69
N ASN A 194 0.48 4.80 -13.53
CA ASN A 194 0.07 5.00 -14.91
C ASN A 194 1.33 5.24 -15.74
N ASN A 195 1.74 4.25 -16.52
CA ASN A 195 2.92 4.32 -17.37
C ASN A 195 2.50 4.20 -18.82
N ARG A 196 2.71 5.27 -19.60
CA ARG A 196 2.34 5.30 -21.02
C ARG A 196 3.25 4.44 -21.91
N LEU A 197 4.51 4.21 -21.50
CA LEU A 197 5.55 3.62 -22.34
C LEU A 197 6.51 2.72 -21.54
N LEU A 198 7.03 1.66 -22.19
CA LEU A 198 7.75 0.53 -21.57
C LEU A 198 8.98 0.92 -20.74
N ARG A 199 9.73 1.97 -21.13
CA ARG A 199 10.97 2.41 -20.47
C ARG A 199 10.80 3.64 -19.58
N PHE A 200 9.59 4.17 -19.45
CA PHE A 200 9.36 5.36 -18.65
C PHE A 200 9.33 5.01 -17.15
N PRO A 201 9.88 5.90 -16.31
CA PRO A 201 9.85 5.75 -14.87
C PRO A 201 8.41 5.87 -14.37
N SER A 202 8.14 5.19 -13.27
CA SER A 202 6.82 5.10 -12.65
C SER A 202 6.22 6.49 -12.43
N THR A 203 5.04 6.72 -13.00
CA THR A 203 4.22 7.90 -12.70
C THR A 203 2.97 7.45 -11.98
N PHE A 204 2.74 7.96 -10.77
CA PHE A 204 1.47 7.80 -10.08
C PHE A 204 0.58 8.99 -10.37
N SER A 205 -0.71 8.79 -10.61
CA SER A 205 -1.68 9.88 -10.66
C SER A 205 -2.82 9.64 -9.69
N PHE A 206 -3.34 10.73 -9.16
CA PHE A 206 -4.45 10.72 -8.22
C PHE A 206 -5.20 12.05 -8.30
N SER A 207 -6.41 12.05 -7.75
CA SER A 207 -7.20 13.26 -7.56
C SER A 207 -7.30 13.54 -6.06
N TYR A 208 -7.19 14.80 -5.69
CA TYR A 208 -7.28 15.27 -4.31
C TYR A 208 -8.26 16.44 -4.28
N TYR A 209 -9.32 16.32 -3.50
CA TYR A 209 -10.28 17.41 -3.31
C TYR A 209 -9.78 18.34 -2.20
N ASP A 210 -9.56 19.61 -2.53
CA ASP A 210 -9.18 20.64 -1.57
C ASP A 210 -10.44 21.32 -1.04
N ASP A 211 -10.89 20.89 0.14
CA ASP A 211 -12.12 21.43 0.77
C ASP A 211 -12.03 22.94 1.05
N LYS A 212 -10.82 23.51 1.23
CA LYS A 212 -10.68 24.94 1.53
C LYS A 212 -10.92 25.80 0.31
N GLN A 213 -10.62 25.26 -0.88
CA GLN A 213 -10.77 25.94 -2.16
C GLN A 213 -11.93 25.38 -2.99
N ASP A 214 -12.68 24.43 -2.44
CA ASP A 214 -13.81 23.74 -3.06
C ASP A 214 -13.50 23.28 -4.49
N ARG A 215 -12.36 22.57 -4.67
CA ARG A 215 -11.91 22.15 -6.01
C ARG A 215 -11.20 20.82 -6.04
N MET A 216 -11.35 20.13 -7.18
CA MET A 216 -10.58 18.93 -7.50
C MET A 216 -9.19 19.29 -8.04
N CYS A 217 -8.16 18.87 -7.33
CA CYS A 217 -6.76 18.91 -7.77
C CYS A 217 -6.40 17.58 -8.44
N TYR A 218 -5.82 17.65 -9.65
CA TYR A 218 -5.31 16.48 -10.37
C TYR A 218 -3.79 16.50 -10.33
N LEU A 219 -3.21 15.46 -9.72
CA LEU A 219 -1.79 15.43 -9.37
C LEU A 219 -1.09 14.21 -9.94
N ARG A 220 0.22 14.36 -10.16
CA ARG A 220 1.10 13.28 -10.63
C ARG A 220 2.37 13.25 -9.79
N ILE A 221 2.77 12.07 -9.33
CA ILE A 221 4.07 11.82 -8.70
C ILE A 221 4.93 11.06 -9.70
N LYS A 222 5.93 11.73 -10.26
CA LYS A 222 6.80 11.20 -11.33
C LYS A 222 8.15 10.80 -10.76
N ARG A 223 8.53 9.54 -10.91
CA ARG A 223 9.89 9.09 -10.55
C ARG A 223 10.92 9.72 -11.50
N LYS A 224 12.05 10.18 -10.95
CA LYS A 224 13.15 10.76 -11.74
C LYS A 224 13.88 9.66 -12.55
N TRP A 225 14.35 10.00 -13.75
CA TRP A 225 15.06 9.08 -14.65
C TRP A 225 16.47 8.73 -14.14
N VAL A 226 17.20 9.74 -13.65
CA VAL A 226 18.56 9.62 -13.16
C VAL A 226 18.56 10.01 -11.70
N SER A 227 18.47 9.01 -10.82
CA SER A 227 18.64 9.18 -9.38
C SER A 227 19.34 7.94 -8.81
N ILE A 228 20.36 8.17 -7.97
CA ILE A 228 20.98 7.09 -7.17
C ILE A 228 19.99 6.61 -6.09
N GLY A 229 19.08 7.50 -5.68
CA GLY A 229 17.96 7.26 -4.79
C GLY A 229 16.63 6.93 -5.50
N ALA A 230 15.56 6.75 -4.73
CA ALA A 230 14.20 6.70 -5.24
C ALA A 230 13.55 8.09 -5.09
N ASP A 231 13.84 8.95 -6.07
CA ASP A 231 13.39 10.34 -6.06
C ASP A 231 12.15 10.52 -6.93
N TYR A 232 11.27 11.41 -6.49
CA TYR A 232 10.03 11.75 -7.18
C TYR A 232 9.84 13.26 -7.27
N THR A 233 9.14 13.69 -8.32
CA THR A 233 8.65 15.06 -8.50
C THR A 233 7.13 15.03 -8.47
N ILE A 234 6.55 15.89 -7.66
CA ILE A 234 5.10 16.06 -7.52
C ILE A 234 4.68 17.20 -8.43
N VAL A 235 3.75 16.93 -9.34
CA VAL A 235 3.32 17.83 -10.41
C VAL A 235 1.81 18.03 -10.31
N GLY A 236 1.38 19.27 -10.11
CA GLY A 236 -0.02 19.69 -10.18
C GLY A 236 -0.39 20.19 -11.58
N GLN A 237 -1.51 20.93 -11.66
CA GLN A 237 -1.96 21.54 -12.91
C GLN A 237 -1.01 22.65 -13.38
N ASN A 238 -0.52 23.48 -12.46
CA ASN A 238 0.27 24.68 -12.74
C ASN A 238 1.80 24.43 -12.70
N GLY A 239 2.24 23.18 -12.66
CA GLY A 239 3.67 22.83 -12.64
C GLY A 239 4.08 21.98 -11.44
N ILE A 240 5.34 22.11 -11.04
CA ILE A 240 5.92 21.34 -9.93
C ILE A 240 5.43 21.93 -8.61
N VAL A 241 4.82 21.09 -7.77
CA VAL A 241 4.32 21.48 -6.44
C VAL A 241 5.20 20.96 -5.30
N GLY A 242 6.08 20.00 -5.58
CA GLY A 242 6.97 19.43 -4.58
C GLY A 242 7.91 18.36 -5.11
N GLU A 243 8.76 17.84 -4.24
CA GLU A 243 9.70 16.76 -4.50
C GLU A 243 9.77 15.80 -3.32
N ILE A 244 10.06 14.54 -3.61
CA ILE A 244 10.50 13.54 -2.65
C ILE A 244 11.91 13.18 -3.07
N ASP A 245 12.89 13.51 -2.25
CA ASP A 245 14.29 13.19 -2.49
C ASP A 245 14.66 12.09 -1.50
N GLY A 246 15.03 10.91 -1.99
CA GLY A 246 14.95 9.71 -1.17
C GLY A 246 16.08 8.73 -1.40
N ALA A 247 16.75 8.33 -0.34
CA ALA A 247 17.79 7.31 -0.34
C ALA A 247 17.21 5.94 0.04
N LEU A 248 17.41 4.95 -0.82
CA LEU A 248 17.13 3.55 -0.49
C LEU A 248 18.33 2.97 0.26
N ILE A 249 18.09 2.45 1.48
CA ILE A 249 19.12 1.83 2.33
C ILE A 249 18.61 0.45 2.76
N GLY A 250 18.96 -0.60 2.00
CA GLY A 250 18.44 -1.95 2.22
C GLY A 250 16.92 -2.05 1.98
N LEU A 251 16.18 -2.62 2.94
CA LEU A 251 14.70 -2.60 2.97
C LEU A 251 14.12 -1.30 3.57
N GLY A 252 14.97 -0.37 4.02
CA GLY A 252 14.58 0.93 4.55
C GLY A 252 14.54 2.03 3.47
N TYR A 253 14.01 3.19 3.84
CA TYR A 253 13.88 4.34 2.94
C TYR A 253 13.89 5.65 3.73
N ASN A 254 14.89 6.48 3.46
CA ASN A 254 15.00 7.79 4.10
C ASN A 254 14.75 8.86 3.06
N ALA A 255 13.87 9.81 3.35
CA ALA A 255 13.49 10.80 2.35
C ALA A 255 13.20 12.17 2.93
N HIS A 256 13.63 13.20 2.20
CA HIS A 256 13.15 14.55 2.39
C HIS A 256 11.95 14.79 1.47
N ILE A 257 10.84 15.19 2.07
CA ILE A 257 9.60 15.56 1.39
C ILE A 257 9.52 17.08 1.43
N LEU A 258 9.52 17.69 0.25
CA LEU A 258 9.53 19.14 0.05
C LEU A 258 8.26 19.55 -0.68
N ILE A 259 7.46 20.43 -0.08
CA ILE A 259 6.29 21.03 -0.74
C ILE A 259 6.60 22.51 -0.99
N TYR A 260 6.53 22.92 -2.26
CA TYR A 260 6.83 24.29 -2.71
C TYR A 260 5.58 25.15 -2.87
N ASP A 261 4.42 24.53 -3.15
CA ASP A 261 3.15 25.25 -3.27
C ASP A 261 2.64 25.64 -1.87
N GLU A 262 2.49 26.94 -1.63
CA GLU A 262 2.13 27.48 -0.31
C GLU A 262 0.74 27.02 0.16
N THR A 263 -0.21 26.88 -0.76
CA THR A 263 -1.57 26.45 -0.42
C THR A 263 -1.54 24.99 0.05
N LEU A 264 -0.96 24.13 -0.77
CA LEU A 264 -0.87 22.70 -0.49
C LEU A 264 0.03 22.39 0.71
N ALA A 265 1.08 23.19 0.93
CA ALA A 265 1.94 23.11 2.11
C ALA A 265 1.18 23.38 3.42
N LYS A 266 0.22 24.31 3.41
CA LYS A 266 -0.66 24.61 4.56
C LYS A 266 -1.79 23.60 4.75
N ASP A 267 -2.02 22.70 3.79
CA ASP A 267 -2.97 21.61 3.93
C ASP A 267 -2.30 20.37 4.49
N ARG A 268 -2.41 20.18 5.81
CA ARG A 268 -1.84 19.02 6.52
C ARG A 268 -2.27 17.68 5.92
N ARG A 269 -3.49 17.56 5.40
CA ARG A 269 -3.99 16.30 4.83
C ARG A 269 -3.26 15.98 3.53
N PHE A 270 -3.01 16.99 2.71
CA PHE A 270 -2.19 16.83 1.50
C PHE A 270 -0.75 16.44 1.87
N VAL A 271 -0.14 17.11 2.84
CA VAL A 271 1.23 16.78 3.28
C VAL A 271 1.26 15.34 3.86
N ASP A 272 0.26 14.94 4.64
CA ASP A 272 0.13 13.58 5.21
C ASP A 272 -0.07 12.54 4.09
N LEU A 273 -0.85 12.84 3.06
CA LEU A 273 -1.02 11.99 1.87
C LEU A 273 0.30 11.76 1.12
N ILE A 274 1.05 12.83 0.85
CA ILE A 274 2.37 12.72 0.21
C ILE A 274 3.35 11.96 1.11
N THR A 275 3.28 12.18 2.42
CA THR A 275 4.07 11.43 3.41
C THR A 275 3.76 9.95 3.35
N LEU A 276 2.47 9.57 3.36
CA LEU A 276 2.01 8.21 3.21
C LEU A 276 2.46 7.59 1.88
N PHE A 277 2.42 8.33 0.77
CA PHE A 277 2.99 7.82 -0.48
C PHE A 277 4.49 7.51 -0.34
N ALA A 278 5.25 8.42 0.26
CA ALA A 278 6.69 8.26 0.45
C ALA A 278 7.03 7.02 1.30
N THR A 279 6.23 6.70 2.33
CA THR A 279 6.44 5.50 3.16
C THR A 279 6.29 4.20 2.37
N THR A 280 5.52 4.18 1.28
CA THR A 280 5.40 2.99 0.42
C THR A 280 6.68 2.66 -0.34
N VAL A 281 7.54 3.65 -0.61
CA VAL A 281 8.63 3.55 -1.59
C VAL A 281 9.62 2.43 -1.27
N GLY A 282 9.98 2.26 0.01
CA GLY A 282 10.86 1.16 0.45
C GLY A 282 10.29 -0.24 0.15
N TYR A 283 8.97 -0.37 0.11
CA TYR A 283 8.26 -1.64 -0.09
C TYR A 283 7.92 -1.94 -1.55
N GLN A 284 7.94 -0.94 -2.44
CA GLN A 284 7.47 -1.09 -3.82
C GLN A 284 8.20 -2.19 -4.61
N SER A 285 9.47 -2.47 -4.30
CA SER A 285 10.23 -3.55 -4.97
C SER A 285 9.67 -4.94 -4.63
N VAL A 286 9.26 -5.15 -3.38
CA VAL A 286 8.60 -6.38 -2.90
C VAL A 286 7.21 -6.47 -3.52
N LEU A 287 6.42 -5.40 -3.45
CA LEU A 287 5.08 -5.33 -4.03
C LEU A 287 5.07 -5.71 -5.51
N ARG A 288 6.00 -5.14 -6.30
CA ARG A 288 6.13 -5.48 -7.72
C ARG A 288 6.40 -6.97 -7.95
N ARG A 289 7.15 -7.64 -7.06
CA ARG A 289 7.37 -9.10 -7.16
C ARG A 289 6.09 -9.87 -6.83
N CYS A 290 5.35 -9.48 -5.79
CA CYS A 290 4.07 -10.08 -5.42
C CYS A 290 3.06 -9.95 -6.58
N VAL A 291 2.86 -8.75 -7.12
CA VAL A 291 1.96 -8.51 -8.27
C VAL A 291 2.38 -9.33 -9.50
N LYS A 292 3.67 -9.43 -9.81
CA LYS A 292 4.16 -10.29 -10.91
C LYS A 292 3.84 -11.77 -10.70
N ARG A 293 3.84 -12.26 -9.47
CA ARG A 293 3.45 -13.65 -9.16
C ARG A 293 1.94 -13.81 -9.36
N ARG A 294 1.14 -12.91 -8.78
CA ARG A 294 -0.34 -12.91 -8.94
C ARG A 294 -0.76 -12.89 -10.41
N ILE A 295 -0.16 -12.02 -11.25
CA ILE A 295 -0.44 -11.98 -12.70
C ILE A 295 -0.10 -13.31 -13.38
N ARG A 296 1.03 -13.94 -13.02
CA ARG A 296 1.42 -15.24 -13.59
C ARG A 296 0.42 -16.33 -13.20
N SER A 297 -0.02 -16.37 -11.95
CA SER A 297 -1.06 -17.29 -11.49
C SER A 297 -2.37 -17.07 -12.23
N VAL A 298 -2.84 -15.82 -12.35
CA VAL A 298 -4.08 -15.51 -13.10
C VAL A 298 -3.98 -15.93 -14.57
N ARG A 299 -2.87 -15.62 -15.25
CA ARG A 299 -2.65 -16.04 -16.66
C ARG A 299 -2.58 -17.55 -16.83
N ALA A 300 -2.13 -18.27 -15.82
CA ALA A 300 -2.14 -19.73 -15.80
C ALA A 300 -3.52 -20.34 -15.44
N GLY A 301 -4.56 -19.51 -15.28
CA GLY A 301 -5.90 -19.96 -14.87
C GLY A 301 -6.02 -20.28 -13.38
N LEU A 302 -5.07 -19.83 -12.57
CA LEU A 302 -4.96 -20.10 -11.13
C LEU A 302 -5.31 -18.86 -10.31
N SER A 303 -6.31 -18.09 -10.74
CA SER A 303 -6.73 -16.87 -10.03
C SER A 303 -7.12 -17.14 -8.57
N VAL A 304 -7.57 -18.36 -8.27
CA VAL A 304 -7.90 -18.84 -6.92
C VAL A 304 -6.70 -18.77 -5.96
N GLN A 305 -5.45 -18.80 -6.46
CA GLN A 305 -4.24 -18.72 -5.64
C GLN A 305 -3.95 -17.30 -5.08
N SER A 306 -4.70 -16.28 -5.52
CA SER A 306 -4.53 -14.90 -5.03
C SER A 306 -5.62 -14.59 -4.01
N ALA A 307 -5.35 -14.87 -2.73
CA ALA A 307 -6.23 -14.42 -1.67
C ALA A 307 -6.27 -12.89 -1.63
N ILE A 308 -7.49 -12.35 -1.64
CA ILE A 308 -7.82 -10.95 -1.36
C ILE A 308 -8.46 -10.94 0.03
N GLU A 309 -8.01 -10.02 0.88
CA GLU A 309 -8.50 -9.90 2.25
C GLU A 309 -9.87 -9.22 2.33
N ASP A 310 -10.65 -9.56 3.36
CA ASP A 310 -11.98 -9.01 3.60
C ASP A 310 -11.94 -7.48 3.75
N GLU A 311 -10.87 -6.94 4.34
CA GLU A 311 -10.65 -5.50 4.48
C GLU A 311 -10.50 -4.79 3.13
N GLU A 312 -9.92 -5.44 2.11
CA GLU A 312 -9.90 -4.87 0.76
C GLU A 312 -11.31 -4.86 0.15
N PHE A 313 -12.12 -5.90 0.41
CA PHE A 313 -13.52 -5.92 -0.04
C PHE A 313 -14.34 -4.79 0.58
N ASP A 314 -14.05 -4.39 1.82
CA ASP A 314 -14.69 -3.23 2.44
C ASP A 314 -14.33 -1.91 1.74
N LEU A 315 -13.10 -1.77 1.22
CA LEU A 315 -12.71 -0.61 0.39
C LEU A 315 -13.42 -0.58 -0.97
N LEU A 316 -13.75 -1.76 -1.52
CA LEU A 316 -14.40 -1.91 -2.83
C LEU A 316 -15.93 -1.89 -2.73
N ARG A 317 -16.48 -1.97 -1.52
CA ARG A 317 -17.92 -2.07 -1.30
C ARG A 317 -18.60 -0.79 -1.77
N ASN A 318 -19.69 -0.93 -2.52
CA ASN A 318 -20.47 0.21 -2.97
C ASN A 318 -21.10 0.92 -1.76
N PRO A 319 -20.69 2.15 -1.41
CA PRO A 319 -21.24 2.86 -0.25
C PRO A 319 -22.74 3.15 -0.42
N ARG A 320 -23.24 3.28 -1.67
CA ARG A 320 -24.66 3.53 -1.96
C ARG A 320 -25.55 2.32 -1.71
N SER A 321 -24.98 1.12 -1.55
CA SER A 321 -25.76 -0.08 -1.23
C SER A 321 -26.30 -0.10 0.21
N ARG A 322 -25.73 0.70 1.11
CA ARG A 322 -26.16 0.81 2.52
C ARG A 322 -27.24 1.89 2.76
N GLY A 323 -27.56 2.71 1.75
CA GLY A 323 -28.58 3.77 1.86
C GLY A 323 -29.95 3.41 1.29
N ALA A 324 -30.19 2.14 0.95
CA ALA A 324 -31.42 1.66 0.33
C ALA A 324 -32.15 0.61 1.19
N ALA A 325 -32.05 0.73 2.52
CA ALA A 325 -32.77 -0.09 3.49
C ALA A 325 -33.73 0.78 4.30
#